data_AF-A0A1F9DDV8-F1
#
_entry.id   AF-A0A1F9DDV8-F1
#
_cell.length_a   1.000
_cell.length_b   1.000
_cell.length_c   1.000
_cell.angle_alpha   90.00
_cell.angle_beta   90.00
_cell.angle_gamma   90.00
#
_symmetry.space_group_name_H-M   'P 1'
#
loop_
_entity.id
_entity.type
_entity.pdbx_description
1 polymer ?
#
loop_
_entity_poly.entity_id
_entity_poly.type
_entity_poly.pdbx_seq_one_letter_code
_entity_poly.pdbx_strand_id
1 'polypeptide(L)'
;MTTQMIVRIDPELKTKVNNLAKAEGKSISEVIRELLAEYVQNRDIGSYIDDLWGRIGTKLTKRGVRPVDIQRVIKETRAKR
;
A
#
# COMPACT_ATOMS: atom_id res chain seq x y z
N MET A 1 3.41 6.20 12.96
CA MET A 1 2.49 6.21 14.12
C MET A 1 1.39 5.20 13.85
N THR A 2 1.16 4.24 14.74
CA THR A 2 0.06 3.28 14.61
C THR A 2 -1.17 3.83 15.33
N THR A 3 -2.24 4.11 14.59
CA THR A 3 -3.54 4.50 15.14
C THR A 3 -4.34 3.24 15.49
N GLN A 4 -5.07 3.28 16.61
CA GLN A 4 -5.90 2.17 17.07
C GLN A 4 -7.33 2.34 16.57
N MET A 5 -7.94 1.26 16.06
CA MET A 5 -9.32 1.23 15.60
C MET A 5 -10.09 0.14 16.38
N ILE A 6 -11.25 0.50 16.94
CA ILE A 6 -12.14 -0.45 17.63
C ILE A 6 -13.35 -0.67 16.73
N VAL A 7 -13.59 -1.94 16.35
CA VAL A 7 -14.71 -2.33 15.50
C VAL A 7 -15.63 -3.25 16.27
N ARG A 8 -16.91 -2.89 16.33
CA ARG A 8 -17.96 -3.77 16.85
C ARG A 8 -18.43 -4.68 15.71
N ILE A 9 -18.32 -5.98 15.92
CA ILE A 9 -18.78 -7.00 14.98
C ILE A 9 -19.65 -8.02 15.71
N ASP A 10 -20.48 -8.70 14.94
CA ASP A 10 -21.29 -9.79 15.45
C ASP A 10 -20.40 -10.90 16.07
N PRO A 11 -20.78 -11.49 17.23
CA PRO A 11 -20.01 -12.54 17.88
C PRO A 11 -19.78 -13.80 17.04
N GLU A 12 -20.75 -14.18 16.20
CA GLU A 12 -20.60 -15.33 15.30
C GLU A 12 -19.58 -15.03 14.21
N LEU A 13 -19.62 -13.82 13.66
CA LEU A 13 -18.66 -13.36 12.66
C LEU A 13 -17.24 -13.34 13.23
N LYS A 14 -17.07 -12.84 14.47
CA LYS A 14 -15.78 -12.86 15.17
C LYS A 14 -15.22 -14.28 15.27
N THR A 15 -16.08 -15.25 15.60
CA THR A 15 -15.68 -16.65 15.77
C THR A 15 -15.24 -17.27 14.43
N LYS A 16 -16.00 -17.04 13.36
CA LYS A 16 -15.67 -17.54 12.02
C LYS A 16 -14.33 -16.96 11.51
N VAL A 17 -14.17 -15.64 11.61
CA VAL A 17 -12.92 -14.96 11.18
C VAL A 17 -11.72 -15.44 12.00
N ASN A 18 -11.88 -15.64 13.31
CA ASN A 18 -10.80 -16.16 14.16
C ASN A 18 -10.34 -17.56 13.72
N ASN A 19 -11.28 -18.43 13.38
CA ASN A 19 -10.94 -19.80 12.96
C ASN A 19 -10.22 -19.80 11.60
N LEU A 20 -10.68 -18.99 10.65
CA LEU A 20 -10.04 -18.83 9.34
C LEU A 20 -8.65 -18.20 9.47
N ALA A 21 -8.51 -17.13 10.25
CA ALA A 21 -7.23 -16.46 10.48
C ALA A 21 -6.20 -17.42 11.09
N LYS A 22 -6.62 -18.24 12.07
CA LYS A 22 -5.77 -19.29 12.65
C LYS A 22 -5.32 -20.34 11.64
N ALA A 23 -6.20 -20.74 10.73
CA ALA A 23 -5.83 -21.69 9.66
C ALA A 23 -4.77 -21.12 8.72
N GLU A 24 -4.77 -19.80 8.52
CA GLU A 24 -3.76 -19.08 7.72
C GLU A 24 -2.52 -18.65 8.53
N GLY A 25 -2.45 -18.95 9.83
CA GLY A 25 -1.36 -18.50 10.71
C GLY A 25 -1.36 -16.99 10.99
N LYS A 26 -2.47 -16.30 10.71
CA LYS A 26 -2.63 -14.85 10.88
C LYS A 26 -3.45 -14.52 12.13
N SER A 27 -3.23 -13.32 12.67
CA SER A 27 -4.12 -12.72 13.65
C SER A 27 -5.32 -12.05 12.98
N ILE A 28 -6.43 -11.91 13.71
CA ILE A 28 -7.62 -11.17 13.24
C ILE A 28 -7.24 -9.74 12.84
N SER A 29 -6.33 -9.10 13.57
CA SER A 29 -5.86 -7.75 13.29
C SER A 29 -5.07 -7.65 11.99
N GLU A 30 -4.32 -8.69 11.60
CA GLU A 30 -3.64 -8.74 10.31
C GLU A 30 -4.64 -8.91 9.18
N VAL A 31 -5.61 -9.83 9.33
CA VAL A 31 -6.68 -10.03 8.33
C VAL A 31 -7.48 -8.74 8.11
N ILE A 32 -7.87 -8.04 9.18
CA ILE A 32 -8.60 -6.77 9.06
C ILE A 32 -7.73 -5.70 8.39
N ARG A 33 -6.43 -5.65 8.70
CA ARG A 33 -5.52 -4.69 8.07
C ARG A 33 -5.36 -4.95 6.58
N GLU A 34 -5.20 -6.20 6.18
CA GLU A 34 -5.11 -6.61 4.78
C GLU A 34 -6.40 -6.29 4.03
N LEU A 35 -7.57 -6.63 4.60
CA LEU A 35 -8.87 -6.34 4.00
C LEU A 35 -9.11 -4.84 3.80
N LEU A 36 -8.73 -4.01 4.77
CA LEU A 36 -8.85 -2.55 4.64
C LEU A 36 -7.87 -1.98 3.62
N ALA A 37 -6.64 -2.50 3.58
CA ALA A 37 -5.66 -2.10 2.57
C ALA A 37 -6.15 -2.45 1.17
N GLU A 38 -6.69 -3.66 0.98
CA GLU A 38 -7.27 -4.11 -0.29
C GLU A 38 -8.52 -3.30 -0.65
N TYR A 39 -9.39 -2.98 0.32
CA TYR A 39 -10.59 -2.16 0.11
C TYR A 39 -10.23 -0.75 -0.38
N VAL A 40 -9.21 -0.11 0.22
CA VAL A 40 -8.70 1.19 -0.22
C VAL A 40 -8.03 1.07 -1.58
N GLN A 41 -7.17 0.05 -1.77
CA GLN A 41 -6.49 -0.19 -3.03
C GLN A 41 -7.47 -0.39 -4.18
N ASN A 42 -8.57 -1.11 -3.97
CA ASN A 42 -9.56 -1.40 -5.01
C ASN A 42 -10.52 -0.22 -5.29
N ARG A 43 -10.78 0.65 -4.30
CA ARG A 43 -11.76 1.75 -4.44
C ARG A 43 -11.14 3.12 -4.71
N ASP A 44 -9.89 3.31 -4.35
CA ASP A 44 -9.17 4.56 -4.55
C ASP A 44 -7.75 4.27 -5.08
N ILE A 45 -7.70 3.53 -6.20
CA ILE A 45 -6.48 3.33 -6.98
C ILE A 45 -5.81 4.67 -7.27
N GLY A 46 -6.59 5.72 -7.53
CA GLY A 46 -6.09 7.06 -7.82
C GLY A 46 -5.23 7.61 -6.69
N SER A 47 -5.80 7.74 -5.48
CA SER A 47 -5.04 8.30 -4.35
C SER A 47 -3.88 7.41 -3.92
N TYR A 48 -4.04 6.07 -3.99
CA TYR A 48 -2.95 5.15 -3.69
C TYR A 48 -1.77 5.28 -4.66
N ILE A 49 -2.07 5.39 -5.97
CA ILE A 49 -1.07 5.59 -7.02
C ILE A 49 -0.43 6.97 -6.88
N ASP A 50 -1.20 8.01 -6.54
CA ASP A 50 -0.69 9.36 -6.31
C ASP A 50 0.25 9.41 -5.10
N ASP A 51 -0.10 8.75 -3.98
CA ASP A 51 0.76 8.62 -2.81
C ASP A 51 2.05 7.83 -3.12
N LEU A 52 1.94 6.77 -3.92
CA LEU A 52 3.09 5.99 -4.39
C LEU A 52 4.02 6.87 -5.24
N TRP A 53 3.47 7.58 -6.24
CA TRP A 53 4.23 8.51 -7.08
C TRP A 53 4.85 9.63 -6.25
N GLY A 54 4.14 10.15 -5.24
CA GLY A 54 4.63 11.16 -4.32
C GLY A 54 5.84 10.68 -3.51
N ARG A 55 5.81 9.44 -3.00
CA ARG A 55 6.94 8.83 -2.28
C ARG A 55 8.14 8.60 -3.20
N ILE A 56 7.90 8.11 -4.42
CA ILE A 56 8.95 7.90 -5.43
C ILE A 56 9.59 9.24 -5.81
N GLY A 57 8.78 10.25 -6.13
CA GLY A 57 9.24 11.60 -6.46
C GLY A 57 10.09 12.20 -5.33
N THR A 58 9.63 12.10 -4.08
CA THR A 58 10.39 12.57 -2.91
C THR A 58 11.76 11.89 -2.80
N LYS A 59 11.84 10.59 -3.07
CA LYS A 59 13.10 9.83 -3.04
C LYS A 59 14.05 10.25 -4.17
N LEU A 60 13.52 10.53 -5.36
CA LEU A 60 14.28 11.01 -6.51
C LEU A 60 14.83 12.42 -6.26
N THR A 61 14.01 13.35 -5.75
CA THR A 61 14.45 14.69 -5.39
C THR A 61 15.53 14.66 -4.31
N LYS A 62 15.39 13.81 -3.27
CA LYS A 62 16.43 13.60 -2.25
C LYS A 62 17.75 13.08 -2.81
N ARG A 63 17.72 12.42 -3.97
CA ARG A 63 18.91 11.93 -4.69
C ARG A 63 19.46 12.95 -5.70
N GLY A 64 18.90 14.17 -5.73
CA GLY A 64 19.34 15.24 -6.62
C GLY A 64 18.82 15.11 -8.06
N VAL A 65 17.89 14.20 -8.32
CA VAL A 65 17.26 14.08 -9.65
C VAL A 65 16.35 15.28 -9.87
N ARG A 66 16.58 16.03 -10.95
CA ARG A 66 15.78 17.19 -11.33
C ARG A 66 14.95 16.89 -12.57
N PRO A 67 13.90 17.69 -12.86
CA PRO A 67 13.12 17.53 -14.08
C PRO A 67 13.97 17.55 -15.36
N VAL A 68 15.05 18.33 -15.38
CA VAL A 68 16.00 18.40 -16.50
C VAL A 68 16.75 17.08 -16.74
N ASP A 69 16.85 16.21 -15.74
CA ASP A 69 17.49 14.90 -15.85
C ASP A 69 16.58 13.87 -16.52
N ILE A 70 15.26 14.09 -16.56
CA ILE A 70 14.28 13.11 -17.06
C ILE A 70 14.56 12.76 -18.52
N GLN A 71 14.72 13.76 -19.39
CA GLN A 71 14.94 13.53 -20.81
C GLN A 71 16.25 12.78 -21.07
N ARG A 72 17.30 13.12 -20.31
CA ARG A 72 18.60 12.44 -20.38
C ARG A 72 18.46 10.96 -19.97
N VAL A 73 17.82 10.68 -18.83
CA VAL A 73 17.62 9.32 -18.32
C VAL A 73 16.78 8.47 -19.27
N ILE A 74 15.72 9.03 -19.87
CA ILE A 74 14.91 8.33 -20.88
C ILE A 74 15.76 7.93 -22.08
N LYS A 75 16.58 8.86 -22.59
CA LYS A 75 17.47 8.61 -23.73
C LYS A 75 18.51 7.53 -23.41
N GLU A 76 19.17 7.64 -22.27
CA GLU A 76 20.16 6.66 -21.79
C GLU A 76 19.55 5.25 -21.61
N THR A 77 18.33 5.17 -21.08
CA THR A 77 17.65 3.89 -20.84
C THR A 77 17.24 3.22 -22.14
N ARG A 78 16.72 3.99 -23.11
CA ARG A 78 16.34 3.48 -24.44
C ARG A 78 17.54 3.04 -25.26
N ALA A 79 18.69 3.69 -25.09
CA ALA A 79 19.93 3.34 -25.79
C ALA A 79 20.63 2.09 -25.22
N LYS A 80 20.26 1.64 -24.00
CA LYS A 80 20.78 0.43 -23.35
C LYS A 80 19.98 -0.83 -23.66
N ARG A 81 18.93 -0.73 -24.48
CA ARG A 81 18.08 -1.84 -24.91
C ARG A 81 18.51 -2.30 -26.30
#